data_AF-A0A1D7TK20-F1
#
_entry.id   AF-A0A1D7TK20-F1
#
_cell.length_a   1.000
_cell.length_b   1.000
_cell.length_c   1.000
_cell.angle_alpha   90.00
_cell.angle_beta   90.00
_cell.angle_gamma   90.00
#
_symmetry.space_group_name_H-M   'P 1'
#
loop_
_entity.id
_entity.type
_entity.pdbx_description
1 polymer ?
#
loop_
_entity_poly.entity_id
_entity_poly.type
_entity_poly.pdbx_seq_one_letter_code
_entity_poly.pdbx_strand_id
1 'polypeptide(L)' 'MDKLYRLANVLQIVNKKEGSWRNLMKLKKAPSPIYLGSRSPRWRESELMEYLKDPIAYEINLQNKSK' A
#
# COMPACT_ATOMS: atom_id res chain seq x y z
N MET A 1 6.90 17.14 -0.19
CA MET A 1 6.33 16.28 0.86
C MET A 1 5.44 15.25 0.18
N ASP A 2 5.64 13.96 0.45
CA ASP A 2 4.79 12.89 -0.07
C ASP A 2 3.46 12.88 0.69
N LYS A 3 2.31 12.74 0.00
CA LYS A 3 1.01 12.76 0.67
C LYS A 3 0.72 11.44 1.35
N LEU A 4 -0.04 11.49 2.45
CA LEU A 4 -0.40 10.32 3.25
C LEU A 4 -1.91 10.07 3.24
N TYR A 5 -2.31 8.88 2.81
CA TYR A 5 -3.71 8.47 2.74
C TYR A 5 -4.12 7.58 3.91
N ARG A 6 -5.33 7.79 4.42
CA ARG A 6 -5.96 6.89 5.41
C ARG A 6 -6.48 5.65 4.71
N LEU A 7 -6.70 4.56 5.47
CA LEU A 7 -7.25 3.31 4.94
C LEU A 7 -8.51 3.52 4.08
N ALA A 8 -9.48 4.31 4.55
CA ALA A 8 -10.70 4.59 3.79
C ALA A 8 -10.42 5.16 2.39
N ASN A 9 -9.50 6.12 2.29
CA ASN A 9 -9.10 6.72 1.01
C ASN A 9 -8.35 5.71 0.14
N VAL A 10 -7.47 4.89 0.74
CA VAL A 10 -6.74 3.85 0.00
C VAL A 10 -7.71 2.87 -0.64
N LEU A 11 -8.71 2.39 0.10
CA LEU A 11 -9.69 1.42 -0.42
C LEU A 11 -10.50 1.98 -1.60
N GLN A 12 -10.78 3.29 -1.60
CA GLN A 12 -11.39 3.98 -2.73
C GLN A 12 -10.43 4.06 -3.92
N ILE A 13 -9.18 4.47 -3.68
CA ILE A 13 -8.14 4.62 -4.71
C ILE A 13 -7.85 3.28 -5.41
N VAL A 14 -7.68 2.20 -4.64
CA VAL A 14 -7.36 0.88 -5.20
C VAL A 14 -8.60 0.07 -5.61
N ASN A 15 -9.79 0.61 -5.37
CA ASN A 15 -11.08 -0.05 -5.61
C ASN A 15 -11.11 -1.50 -5.11
N LYS A 16 -10.75 -1.71 -3.84
CA LYS A 16 -10.72 -3.04 -3.20
C LYS A 16 -11.41 -3.02 -1.85
N LYS A 17 -11.96 -4.17 -1.48
CA LYS A 17 -12.47 -4.41 -0.11
C LYS A 17 -11.30 -4.46 0.87
N GLU A 18 -11.57 -4.03 2.11
CA GLU A 18 -10.56 -3.99 3.17
C GLU A 18 -9.89 -5.35 3.40
N GLY A 19 -10.68 -6.44 3.47
CA GLY A 19 -10.14 -7.78 3.67
C GLY A 19 -9.18 -8.22 2.56
N SER A 20 -9.55 -7.95 1.30
CA SER A 20 -8.69 -8.23 0.14
C SER A 20 -7.40 -7.41 0.19
N TRP A 21 -7.49 -6.12 0.52
CA TRP A 21 -6.32 -5.25 0.67
C TRP A 21 -5.39 -5.73 1.79
N ARG A 22 -5.95 -6.08 2.96
CA ARG A 22 -5.19 -6.66 4.07
C ARG A 22 -4.49 -7.95 3.69
N ASN A 23 -5.14 -8.83 2.94
CA ASN A 23 -4.52 -10.06 2.46
C ASN A 23 -3.38 -9.78 1.49
N LEU A 24 -3.54 -8.83 0.56
CA LEU A 24 -2.45 -8.43 -0.35
C LEU A 24 -1.24 -7.87 0.41
N MET A 25 -1.46 -7.05 1.44
CA MET A 25 -0.38 -6.53 2.28
C MET A 25 0.34 -7.66 3.04
N LYS A 26 -0.41 -8.61 3.63
CA LYS A 26 0.18 -9.79 4.30
C LYS A 26 1.03 -10.64 3.36
N LEU A 27 0.60 -10.77 2.10
CA LEU A 27 1.31 -11.51 1.06
C LEU A 27 2.46 -10.70 0.43
N LYS A 28 2.76 -9.49 0.93
CA LYS A 28 3.74 -8.56 0.35
C LYS A 28 3.48 -8.24 -1.14
N LYS A 29 2.20 -8.23 -1.53
CA LYS A 29 1.73 -7.87 -2.89
C LYS A 29 1.15 -6.46 -2.97
N ALA A 30 1.17 -5.71 -1.87
CA ALA A 30 0.63 -4.35 -1.81
C ALA A 30 1.46 -3.47 -0.86
N PRO A 31 1.42 -2.14 -1.03
CA PRO A 31 2.07 -1.19 -0.15
C PRO A 31 1.69 -1.38 1.32
N SER A 32 2.71 -1.39 2.18
CA SER A 32 2.50 -1.51 3.64
C SER A 32 2.19 -0.14 4.26
N PRO A 33 1.35 -0.09 5.31
CA PRO A 33 1.11 1.14 6.01
C PRO A 33 2.33 1.57 6.82
N ILE A 34 2.44 2.88 6.98
CA ILE A 34 3.33 3.55 7.91
C ILE A 34 2.52 3.90 9.16
N TYR A 35 3.09 3.60 10.32
CA TYR A 35 2.53 3.93 11.62
C TYR A 35 3.29 5.12 12.20
N LEU A 36 2.60 6.27 12.31
CA LEU A 36 3.15 7.47 12.91
C LEU A 36 2.76 7.50 14.39
N GLY A 37 3.52 6.77 15.22
CA GLY A 37 3.24 6.59 16.66
C GLY A 37 1.97 5.77 16.90
N SER A 38 1.09 6.23 17.80
CA SER A 38 -0.21 5.60 18.12
C SER A 38 -1.32 5.86 17.08
N ARG A 39 -0.98 6.45 15.93
CA ARG A 39 -1.96 6.89 14.93
C ARG A 39 -2.36 5.78 13.97
N SER A 40 -3.57 5.92 13.44
CA SER A 40 -4.13 5.04 12.40
C SER A 40 -3.18 4.87 11.21
N PRO A 41 -3.20 3.71 10.54
CA PRO A 41 -2.30 3.42 9.42
C PRO A 41 -2.44 4.46 8.29
N ARG A 42 -1.30 4.78 7.68
CA ARG A 42 -1.18 5.73 6.56
C ARG A 42 -0.37 5.13 5.42
N TRP A 43 -0.74 5.40 4.18
CA TRP A 43 0.01 4.97 3.00
C TRP A 43 0.54 6.16 2.23
N ARG A 44 1.73 6.02 1.66
CA ARG A 44 2.33 7.04 0.79
C ARG A 44 1.63 7.06 -0.56
N GLU A 45 1.38 8.26 -1.09
CA GLU A 45 0.83 8.46 -2.43
C GLU A 45 1.72 7.81 -3.48
N SER A 46 3.03 8.02 -3.40
CA SER A 46 4.02 7.44 -4.31
C SER A 46 3.88 5.91 -4.45
N GLU A 47 3.85 5.18 -3.33
CA GLU A 47 3.73 3.71 -3.35
C GLU A 47 2.37 3.23 -3.86
N LEU A 48 1.29 3.94 -3.56
CA LEU A 48 -0.03 3.63 -4.11
C LEU A 48 -0.08 3.84 -5.62
N MET A 49 0.54 4.92 -6.12
CA MET A 49 0.60 5.20 -7.56
C MET A 49 1.48 4.19 -8.29
N GLU A 50 2.62 3.79 -7.72
CA GLU A 50 3.44 2.71 -8.27
C GLU A 50 2.66 1.40 -8.34
N TYR A 51 1.95 1.05 -7.27
CA TYR A 51 1.10 -0.14 -7.23
C TYR A 51 -0.03 -0.08 -8.26
N LEU A 52 -0.70 1.07 -8.40
CA LEU A 52 -1.79 1.26 -9.36
C LEU A 52 -1.31 1.22 -10.82
N LYS A 53 -0.09 1.71 -11.07
CA LYS A 53 0.50 1.72 -12.41
C LYS A 53 0.79 0.30 -12.88
N ASP A 54 1.44 -0.50 -12.04
CA ASP A 54 1.73 -1.91 -12.32
C ASP A 54 1.86 -2.71 -11.02
N PRO A 55 0.79 -3.44 -10.62
CA PRO A 55 0.80 -4.24 -9.40
C PRO A 55 1.86 -5.37 -9.43
N ILE A 56 2.18 -5.91 -10.60
CA ILE A 56 3.12 -7.03 -10.75
C ILE A 56 4.55 -6.54 -10.61
N ALA A 57 4.90 -5.46 -11.32
CA ALA A 57 6.21 -4.84 -11.18
C ALA A 57 6.45 -4.33 -9.75
N TYR A 58 5.41 -3.80 -9.09
CA TYR A 58 5.48 -3.39 -7.70
C TYR A 58 5.78 -4.57 -6.75
N GLU A 59 5.12 -5.72 -6.96
CA GLU A 59 5.38 -6.95 -6.19
C GLU A 59 6.84 -7.42 -6.36
N ILE A 60 7.36 -7.46 -7.59
CA ILE A 60 8.75 -7.84 -7.88
C ILE A 60 9.74 -6.89 -7.18
N ASN A 61 9.49 -5.58 -7.24
CA ASN A 61 10.32 -4.57 -6.58
C ASN A 61 10.31 -4.70 -5.05
N LEU A 62 9.16 -5.05 -4.45
CA LEU A 62 9.04 -5.31 -3.01
C LEU A 62 9.88 -6.51 -2.57
N GLN A 63 9.87 -7.58 -3.36
CA GLN A 63 10.66 -8.78 -3.09
C GLN A 63 12.17 -8.49 -3.17
N ASN A 64 12.59 -7.70 -4.16
CA ASN A 64 13.99 -7.30 -4.34
C ASN A 64 14.52 -6.38 -3.23
N LYS A 65 13.67 -5.53 -2.63
CA LYS A 65 14.04 -4.63 -1.52
C LYS A 65 14.15 -5.34 -0.15
N SER A 66 13.65 -6.57 -0.02
CA SER A 66 13.72 -7.36 1.21
C SER A 66 14.96 -8.26 1.30
N LYS A 67 15.91 -8.13 0.36
CA LYS A 67 17.11 -8.95 0.21
C LYS A 67 18.35 -8.13 0.54
#